data_AF-A0A8T6VEK8-F1
#
_entry.id   AF-A0A8T6VEK8-F1
#
_cell.length_a   1.000
_cell.length_b   1.000
_cell.length_c   1.000
_cell.angle_alpha   90.00
_cell.angle_beta   90.00
_cell.angle_gamma   90.00
#
_symmetry.space_group_name_H-M   'P 1'
#
loop_
_entity.id
_entity.type
_entity.pdbx_description
1 polymer ?
#
loop_
_entity_poly.entity_id
_entity_poly.type
_entity_poly.pdbx_seq_one_letter_code
_entity_poly.pdbx_strand_id
1 'polypeptide(L)'
;MARSKHFPLILFLFIVIVGISLSLPKNLPTARSSNGPTYVGAETCASCHPDAYDGWNETSHAHAVMLIQNASGNFYSVGAADNLAGTPSRVYNETRFRGSCRDCHVTGGNNFDPLGEINQSWPERTTDPAKFLNIQCEVCHGAGVEEPWGEASMIIDYSAALCELCHQIGSSHDNSHWQSAHAQSITDLLASDHAADRCLSCMSTQGALGQDVSLDTPDLASVSCAVCHDPHSHTYEAQLRYENSTELCGQCHSQAELFEDSAHSKAGLECASCHGQGSHFAHGHESATINHTWGVYGMYYPYNQTEAEEPIVCSTCHTQSWATSQLGVIQDLTTGLVTNVTETIDDAKAAITIANQTSGVDQTEIDEAEAMVEAAEDYLHDVDRDGSEGFHDPEQTFAILSTAAHLASDAESKALQARSDALASETTSLEAQVSSLETQVTSLEDQTTTLQSDIETLEAKIDDLESASTTVPYLYGGIGIALGFAVGAAIVFFVRRGKP
;
A
#
# COMPACT_ATOMS: atom_id res chain seq x y z
N MET A 1 34.66 64.30 74.10
CA MET A 1 35.46 65.35 73.45
C MET A 1 36.21 64.73 72.27
N ALA A 2 36.03 65.32 71.09
CA ALA A 2 36.94 65.35 69.93
C ALA A 2 37.55 64.07 69.32
N ARG A 3 37.36 64.00 67.98
CA ARG A 3 38.32 63.57 66.92
C ARG A 3 38.49 62.08 66.58
N SER A 4 37.64 61.67 65.64
CA SER A 4 37.97 61.24 64.26
C SER A 4 39.26 60.44 63.94
N LYS A 5 39.00 59.30 63.28
CA LYS A 5 39.72 58.62 62.18
C LYS A 5 40.90 57.70 62.52
N HIS A 6 40.59 56.41 62.62
CA HIS A 6 41.46 55.31 62.21
C HIS A 6 40.69 54.36 61.27
N PHE A 7 41.17 54.24 60.04
CA PHE A 7 41.04 53.06 59.17
C PHE A 7 42.34 52.24 59.38
N PRO A 8 42.49 50.94 59.04
CA PRO A 8 41.64 50.13 58.16
C PRO A 8 41.52 48.62 58.53
N LEU A 9 40.88 47.88 57.60
CA LEU A 9 41.17 46.49 57.20
C LEU A 9 40.57 45.29 57.98
N ILE A 10 39.68 44.60 57.24
CA ILE A 10 39.61 43.14 57.05
C ILE A 10 39.09 42.32 58.24
N LEU A 11 37.89 41.78 58.01
CA LEU A 11 37.57 40.34 58.08
C LEU A 11 36.12 40.19 58.58
N PHE A 12 35.10 40.33 57.73
CA PHE A 12 33.78 39.70 57.90
C PHE A 12 32.84 40.12 56.76
N LEU A 13 33.05 39.58 55.56
CA LEU A 13 31.96 39.22 54.65
C LEU A 13 32.48 38.31 53.53
N PHE A 14 33.14 37.22 53.93
CA PHE A 14 33.23 36.04 53.08
C PHE A 14 31.85 35.37 53.10
N ILE A 15 31.36 35.00 51.91
CA ILE A 15 30.06 34.34 51.63
C ILE A 15 28.93 35.35 51.36
N VAL A 16 28.71 35.69 50.08
CA VAL A 16 27.40 35.82 49.40
C VAL A 16 27.52 36.30 47.93
N ILE A 17 28.70 36.63 47.39
CA ILE A 17 28.81 37.00 45.96
C ILE A 17 29.66 35.98 45.20
N VAL A 18 29.06 34.83 44.91
CA VAL A 18 29.41 33.99 43.76
C VAL A 18 28.21 34.05 42.82
N GLY A 19 28.36 34.75 41.70
CA GLY A 19 27.34 34.86 40.67
C GLY A 19 27.39 36.23 40.02
N ILE A 20 27.57 36.23 38.70
CA ILE A 20 27.64 37.39 37.79
C ILE A 20 29.08 37.85 37.51
N SER A 21 29.85 36.95 36.88
CA SER A 21 30.92 37.35 35.95
C SER A 21 30.27 37.84 34.66
N LEU A 22 30.10 39.16 34.50
CA LEU A 22 29.81 39.77 33.20
C LEU A 22 31.06 39.62 32.32
N SER A 23 31.09 38.56 31.53
CA SER A 23 31.93 38.49 30.33
C SER A 23 31.28 39.38 29.29
N LEU A 24 31.88 40.54 29.00
CA LEU A 24 31.54 41.33 27.82
C LEU A 24 31.91 40.52 26.57
N PRO A 25 30.96 40.11 25.71
CA PRO A 25 31.32 39.57 24.41
C PRO A 25 31.92 40.71 23.56
N LYS A 26 33.24 40.63 23.32
CA LYS A 26 33.89 41.34 22.22
C LYS A 26 33.47 40.64 20.93
N ASN A 27 32.32 41.04 20.40
CA ASN A 27 31.88 40.94 19.01
C ASN A 27 30.49 41.60 18.98
N LEU A 28 30.47 42.93 18.88
CA LEU A 28 29.25 43.62 18.43
C LEU A 28 28.98 43.10 17.01
N PRO A 29 27.81 42.50 16.74
CA PRO A 29 27.37 42.33 15.36
C PRO A 29 27.39 43.74 14.75
N THR A 30 28.04 43.88 13.60
CA THR A 30 27.75 44.99 12.70
C THR A 30 26.24 45.15 12.64
N ALA A 31 25.76 46.36 12.89
CA ALA A 31 24.34 46.68 12.94
C ALA A 31 23.61 45.99 11.79
N ARG A 32 22.71 45.06 12.13
CA ARG A 32 21.73 44.52 11.19
C ARG A 32 21.01 45.72 10.60
N SER A 33 20.98 45.82 9.27
CA SER A 33 20.13 46.79 8.57
C SER A 33 18.74 46.78 9.23
N SER A 34 18.22 47.98 9.54
CA SER A 34 16.96 48.17 10.26
C SER A 34 15.71 47.92 9.40
N ASN A 35 15.87 47.35 8.21
CA ASN A 35 14.76 47.08 7.30
C ASN A 35 14.54 45.57 7.27
N GLY A 36 13.39 45.11 7.77
CA GLY A 36 12.95 43.71 7.62
C GLY A 36 12.72 43.34 6.15
N PRO A 37 12.31 42.11 5.85
CA PRO A 37 12.00 41.69 4.48
C PRO A 37 10.97 42.63 3.83
N THR A 38 11.21 42.97 2.57
CA THR A 38 10.42 43.92 1.77
C THR A 38 10.05 43.28 0.44
N TYR A 39 8.83 43.54 -0.02
CA TYR A 39 8.42 43.11 -1.35
C TYR A 39 9.22 43.86 -2.43
N VAL A 40 9.89 43.11 -3.29
CA VAL A 40 10.77 43.63 -4.35
C VAL A 40 10.20 43.50 -5.76
N GLY A 41 9.13 42.73 -5.96
CA GLY A 41 8.48 42.47 -7.24
C GLY A 41 9.20 41.42 -8.10
N ALA A 42 8.42 40.72 -8.94
CA ALA A 42 8.86 39.55 -9.72
C ALA A 42 10.02 39.84 -10.69
N GLU A 43 10.13 41.04 -11.25
CA GLU A 43 11.22 41.39 -12.18
C GLU A 43 12.61 41.29 -11.52
N THR A 44 12.67 41.47 -10.19
CA THR A 44 13.92 41.31 -9.44
C THR A 44 14.38 39.84 -9.48
N CYS A 45 13.43 38.91 -9.35
CA CYS A 45 13.66 37.48 -9.35
C CYS A 45 14.16 36.97 -10.72
N ALA A 46 13.68 37.56 -11.81
CA ALA A 46 14.03 37.19 -13.19
C ALA A 46 15.54 37.23 -13.47
N SER A 47 16.29 38.08 -12.77
CA SER A 47 17.75 38.22 -12.96
C SER A 47 18.56 36.99 -12.58
N CYS A 48 18.06 36.20 -11.62
CA CYS A 48 18.70 34.97 -11.12
C CYS A 48 17.90 33.72 -11.49
N HIS A 49 16.58 33.83 -11.62
CA HIS A 49 15.66 32.72 -11.94
C HIS A 49 14.89 33.01 -13.24
N PRO A 50 15.57 33.15 -14.39
CA PRO A 50 14.92 33.51 -15.65
C PRO A 50 13.89 32.47 -16.09
N ASP A 51 14.22 31.17 -16.00
CA ASP A 51 13.32 30.10 -16.48
C ASP A 51 12.00 30.06 -15.68
N ALA A 52 12.08 30.16 -14.34
CA ALA A 52 10.90 30.17 -13.48
C ALA A 52 10.07 31.46 -13.66
N TYR A 53 10.74 32.59 -13.88
CA TYR A 53 10.05 33.86 -14.15
C TYR A 53 9.33 33.82 -15.49
N ASP A 54 9.99 33.36 -16.56
CA ASP A 54 9.43 33.30 -17.90
C ASP A 54 8.19 32.40 -17.93
N GLY A 55 8.29 31.20 -17.32
CA GLY A 55 7.16 30.29 -17.21
C GLY A 55 6.01 30.83 -16.36
N TRP A 56 6.30 31.43 -15.19
CA TRP A 56 5.30 32.10 -14.36
C TRP A 56 4.59 33.24 -15.10
N ASN A 57 5.34 34.04 -15.87
CA ASN A 57 4.82 35.21 -16.57
C ASN A 57 3.82 34.85 -17.68
N GLU A 58 3.75 33.59 -18.11
CA GLU A 58 2.74 33.07 -19.03
C GLU A 58 1.47 32.59 -18.31
N THR A 59 1.49 32.45 -16.99
CA THR A 59 0.38 31.91 -16.20
C THR A 59 -0.72 32.93 -15.93
N SER A 60 -1.93 32.44 -15.66
CA SER A 60 -3.03 33.31 -15.20
C SER A 60 -2.72 34.01 -13.88
N HIS A 61 -1.82 33.47 -13.03
CA HIS A 61 -1.39 34.13 -11.79
C HIS A 61 -0.67 35.45 -12.06
N ALA A 62 0.21 35.50 -13.06
CA ALA A 62 0.90 36.73 -13.48
C ALA A 62 -0.03 37.78 -14.08
N HIS A 63 -1.28 37.42 -14.41
CA HIS A 63 -2.30 38.27 -15.01
C HIS A 63 -3.63 38.27 -14.24
N ALA A 64 -3.61 37.86 -12.96
CA ALA A 64 -4.80 37.65 -12.12
C ALA A 64 -5.66 38.92 -11.92
N VAL A 65 -5.04 40.08 -12.11
CA VAL A 65 -5.66 41.39 -12.01
C VAL A 65 -5.90 41.89 -13.43
N MET A 66 -7.11 41.67 -13.93
CA MET A 66 -7.62 42.42 -15.07
C MET A 66 -7.92 43.87 -14.64
N LEU A 67 -6.92 44.67 -14.26
CA LEU A 67 -7.08 46.12 -14.01
C LEU A 67 -6.41 46.93 -15.12
N ILE A 68 -7.12 47.93 -15.65
CA ILE A 68 -6.55 49.02 -16.44
C ILE A 68 -6.20 50.16 -15.49
N GLN A 69 -4.96 50.67 -15.53
CA GLN A 69 -4.56 51.89 -14.82
C GLN A 69 -4.80 53.11 -15.71
N ASN A 70 -5.47 54.15 -15.21
CA ASN A 70 -5.58 55.40 -15.95
C ASN A 70 -4.38 56.34 -15.70
N ALA A 71 -4.29 57.42 -16.48
CA ALA A 71 -3.23 58.44 -16.37
C ALA A 71 -3.19 59.19 -15.01
N SER A 72 -4.16 58.96 -14.12
CA SER A 72 -4.22 59.54 -12.78
C SER A 72 -3.84 58.53 -11.68
N GLY A 73 -3.43 57.30 -12.05
CA GLY A 73 -3.03 56.25 -11.11
C GLY A 73 -4.19 55.44 -10.53
N ASN A 74 -5.43 55.65 -10.99
CA ASN A 74 -6.59 54.88 -10.54
C ASN A 74 -6.69 53.57 -11.33
N PHE A 75 -6.96 52.46 -10.64
CA PHE A 75 -7.13 51.13 -11.23
C PHE A 75 -8.62 50.81 -11.48
N TYR A 76 -8.94 50.21 -12.63
CA TYR A 76 -10.29 49.86 -13.07
C TYR A 76 -10.37 48.38 -13.47
N SER A 77 -11.32 47.61 -12.94
CA SER A 77 -11.50 46.20 -13.36
C SER A 77 -12.08 46.12 -14.77
N VAL A 78 -11.40 45.38 -15.64
CA VAL A 78 -11.96 44.86 -16.89
C VAL A 78 -12.80 43.66 -16.49
N GLY A 79 -14.11 43.73 -16.72
CA GLY A 79 -14.96 42.55 -16.49
C GLY A 79 -14.76 41.57 -17.65
N ALA A 80 -14.76 40.27 -17.38
CA ALA A 80 -14.82 39.24 -18.44
C ALA A 80 -16.07 39.37 -19.35
N ALA A 81 -17.02 40.25 -19.01
CA ALA A 81 -18.14 40.64 -19.86
C ALA A 81 -17.78 41.59 -21.02
N ASP A 82 -16.53 42.09 -21.10
CA ASP A 82 -16.15 43.16 -22.03
C ASP A 82 -15.97 42.70 -23.49
N ASN A 83 -16.14 41.40 -23.80
CA ASN A 83 -16.28 40.91 -25.18
C ASN A 83 -17.70 41.05 -25.76
N LEU A 84 -18.67 41.54 -24.97
CA LEU A 84 -20.03 41.87 -25.42
C LEU A 84 -20.28 43.37 -25.34
N ALA A 85 -20.11 44.04 -26.47
CA ALA A 85 -20.72 45.32 -26.81
C ALA A 85 -20.33 46.55 -25.96
N GLY A 86 -19.03 46.90 -25.91
CA GLY A 86 -18.58 48.30 -25.92
C GLY A 86 -19.08 49.25 -24.83
N THR A 87 -19.60 48.74 -23.71
CA THR A 87 -19.98 49.54 -22.54
C THR A 87 -19.10 49.17 -21.35
N PRO A 88 -18.30 50.10 -20.79
CA PRO A 88 -17.47 49.80 -19.63
C PRO A 88 -18.38 49.48 -18.44
N SER A 89 -18.35 48.23 -17.98
CA SER A 89 -19.20 47.78 -16.89
C SER A 89 -18.50 47.96 -15.55
N ARG A 90 -19.11 48.78 -14.68
CA ARG A 90 -18.86 48.94 -13.24
C ARG A 90 -17.46 49.44 -12.84
N VAL A 91 -17.38 50.75 -12.58
CA VAL A 91 -16.35 51.33 -11.72
C VAL A 91 -16.52 50.73 -10.31
N TYR A 92 -15.67 49.77 -9.94
CA TYR A 92 -15.50 49.45 -8.52
C TYR A 92 -14.82 50.67 -7.89
N ASN A 93 -15.53 51.38 -7.02
CA ASN A 93 -14.94 52.40 -6.18
C ASN A 93 -13.72 51.77 -5.47
N GLU A 94 -12.58 52.45 -5.49
CA GLU A 94 -11.31 52.11 -4.85
C GLU A 94 -11.49 51.44 -3.47
N THR A 95 -12.50 51.86 -2.69
CA THR A 95 -12.88 51.29 -1.38
C THR A 95 -13.27 49.80 -1.42
N ARG A 96 -13.88 49.30 -2.50
CA ARG A 96 -14.36 47.92 -2.61
C ARG A 96 -13.27 46.95 -3.08
N PHE A 97 -12.36 47.39 -3.95
CA PHE A 97 -11.16 46.64 -4.31
C PHE A 97 -10.21 46.52 -3.11
N ARG A 98 -10.06 47.60 -2.32
CA ARG A 98 -9.32 47.64 -1.04
C ARG A 98 -9.89 46.71 0.06
N GLY A 99 -11.04 46.07 -0.15
CA GLY A 99 -11.60 45.05 0.73
C GLY A 99 -11.07 43.65 0.42
N SER A 100 -11.97 42.68 0.31
CA SER A 100 -11.66 41.24 0.17
C SER A 100 -10.97 40.82 -1.13
N CYS A 101 -11.02 41.64 -2.19
CA CYS A 101 -10.45 41.26 -3.50
C CYS A 101 -8.93 41.47 -3.56
N ARG A 102 -8.43 42.55 -2.94
CA ARG A 102 -6.99 42.86 -2.94
C ARG A 102 -6.18 41.72 -2.35
N ASP A 103 -6.67 41.13 -1.26
CA ASP A 103 -5.90 40.19 -0.45
C ASP A 103 -5.55 38.89 -1.22
N CYS A 104 -6.29 38.55 -2.27
CA CYS A 104 -6.02 37.38 -3.13
C CYS A 104 -5.58 37.74 -4.55
N HIS A 105 -5.45 39.02 -4.90
CA HIS A 105 -5.19 39.45 -6.28
C HIS A 105 -3.96 40.36 -6.42
N VAL A 106 -3.39 40.90 -5.34
CA VAL A 106 -2.16 41.71 -5.43
C VAL A 106 -1.08 41.16 -4.51
N THR A 107 0.16 41.36 -4.90
CA THR A 107 1.31 40.99 -4.08
C THR A 107 1.48 42.01 -2.94
N GLY A 108 1.63 41.53 -1.71
CA GLY A 108 1.70 42.37 -0.51
C GLY A 108 0.35 42.93 -0.03
N GLY A 109 -0.77 42.26 -0.36
CA GLY A 109 -2.08 42.49 0.27
C GLY A 109 -2.06 42.18 1.77
N ASN A 110 -2.88 42.89 2.56
CA ASN A 110 -2.75 43.04 4.02
C ASN A 110 -3.00 41.79 4.89
N ASN A 111 -3.01 40.55 4.37
CA ASN A 111 -3.41 39.38 5.17
C ASN A 111 -2.58 38.11 5.07
N PHE A 112 -1.56 38.03 4.21
CA PHE A 112 -0.86 36.75 4.03
C PHE A 112 0.64 36.96 3.84
N ASP A 113 1.33 37.26 4.94
CA ASP A 113 2.76 36.99 5.03
C ASP A 113 2.94 35.67 5.79
N PRO A 114 3.44 34.59 5.13
CA PRO A 114 3.71 33.33 5.82
C PRO A 114 4.72 33.47 6.97
N LEU A 115 5.47 34.59 7.04
CA LEU A 115 6.43 34.88 8.11
C LEU A 115 5.88 35.66 9.31
N GLY A 116 4.64 36.15 9.25
CA GLY A 116 3.98 36.85 10.34
C GLY A 116 4.56 38.24 10.63
N GLU A 117 3.68 39.25 10.60
CA GLU A 117 3.93 40.64 10.98
C GLU A 117 4.65 41.56 9.96
N ILE A 118 4.02 41.78 8.82
CA ILE A 118 4.18 43.05 8.08
C ILE A 118 2.96 43.95 8.31
N ASN A 119 2.97 44.65 9.45
CA ASN A 119 1.97 45.65 9.85
C ASN A 119 2.09 46.96 9.05
N GLN A 120 1.83 46.96 7.73
CA GLN A 120 1.67 48.20 6.96
C GLN A 120 0.70 48.03 5.78
N SER A 121 -0.32 48.89 5.73
CA SER A 121 -1.40 48.86 4.75
C SER A 121 -1.01 49.39 3.36
N TRP A 122 -1.35 48.65 2.31
CA TRP A 122 -1.41 49.17 0.93
C TRP A 122 -2.34 50.41 0.89
N PRO A 123 -1.91 51.62 0.48
CA PRO A 123 -0.85 51.97 -0.47
C PRO A 123 0.36 52.70 0.15
N GLU A 124 0.65 52.54 1.45
CA GLU A 124 1.74 53.29 2.10
C GLU A 124 3.16 52.82 1.69
N ARG A 125 3.26 51.69 0.97
CA ARG A 125 4.54 51.01 0.65
C ARG A 125 5.22 51.42 -0.65
N THR A 126 4.58 52.13 -1.58
CA THR A 126 5.16 52.22 -2.92
C THR A 126 4.75 53.48 -3.70
N THR A 127 5.75 54.15 -4.28
CA THR A 127 5.57 55.22 -5.27
C THR A 127 5.09 54.69 -6.62
N ASP A 128 5.09 53.37 -6.80
CA ASP A 128 4.65 52.64 -7.99
C ASP A 128 3.78 51.41 -7.62
N PRO A 129 2.47 51.60 -7.37
CA PRO A 129 1.56 50.51 -7.05
C PRO A 129 1.39 49.50 -8.19
N ALA A 130 1.74 49.86 -9.44
CA ALA A 130 1.65 48.95 -10.58
C ALA A 130 2.66 47.81 -10.48
N LYS A 131 3.79 48.04 -9.80
CA LYS A 131 4.85 47.05 -9.57
C LYS A 131 4.38 45.78 -8.82
N PHE A 132 3.29 45.87 -8.05
CA PHE A 132 2.81 44.77 -7.19
C PHE A 132 1.45 44.21 -7.61
N LEU A 133 1.00 44.50 -8.83
CA LEU A 133 -0.21 43.90 -9.38
C LEU A 133 -0.01 42.40 -9.61
N ASN A 134 -1.13 41.67 -9.62
CA ASN A 134 -1.19 40.22 -9.84
C ASN A 134 -0.57 39.40 -8.70
N ILE A 135 -0.58 38.07 -8.89
CA ILE A 135 -0.02 37.09 -7.98
C ILE A 135 1.40 36.79 -8.43
N GLN A 136 2.36 37.40 -7.72
CA GLN A 136 3.79 37.29 -8.02
C GLN A 136 4.49 36.30 -7.09
N CYS A 137 5.77 36.06 -7.35
CA CYS A 137 6.62 35.10 -6.64
C CYS A 137 6.50 35.21 -5.11
N GLU A 138 6.48 36.44 -4.60
CA GLU A 138 6.52 36.75 -3.17
C GLU A 138 5.21 36.46 -2.43
N VAL A 139 4.12 36.17 -3.15
CA VAL A 139 2.87 35.66 -2.55
C VAL A 139 3.07 34.22 -2.05
N CYS A 140 3.84 33.42 -2.78
CA CYS A 140 4.09 32.02 -2.44
C CYS A 140 5.38 31.84 -1.63
N HIS A 141 6.42 32.61 -1.96
CA HIS A 141 7.76 32.44 -1.41
C HIS A 141 8.10 33.38 -0.26
N GLY A 142 7.17 34.27 0.12
CA GLY A 142 7.39 35.33 1.10
C GLY A 142 8.09 36.56 0.51
N ALA A 143 8.18 37.62 1.32
CA ALA A 143 8.84 38.86 0.91
C ALA A 143 10.36 38.66 0.72
N GLY A 144 10.92 39.26 -0.32
CA GLY A 144 12.36 39.27 -0.54
C GLY A 144 13.15 39.99 0.57
N VAL A 145 14.46 39.73 0.65
CA VAL A 145 15.37 40.54 1.46
C VAL A 145 16.11 41.53 0.57
N GLU A 146 16.04 42.82 0.89
CA GLU A 146 16.94 43.79 0.26
C GLU A 146 18.40 43.52 0.67
N GLU A 147 19.31 43.75 -0.28
CA GLU A 147 20.76 43.58 -0.15
C GLU A 147 21.36 44.16 1.16
N PRO A 148 22.39 43.50 1.74
CA PRO A 148 23.01 42.27 1.26
C PRO A 148 22.11 41.07 1.53
N TRP A 149 21.88 40.22 0.51
CA TRP A 149 21.13 38.97 0.66
C TRP A 149 21.81 38.13 1.74
N GLY A 150 21.30 38.20 2.98
CA GLY A 150 21.76 37.34 4.06
C GLY A 150 21.26 35.91 3.85
N GLU A 151 21.52 35.03 4.82
CA GLU A 151 21.02 33.64 4.85
C GLU A 151 19.47 33.51 4.91
N ALA A 152 18.71 34.56 4.59
CA ALA A 152 17.26 34.49 4.50
C ALA A 152 16.86 33.81 3.18
N SER A 153 16.62 32.52 3.26
CA SER A 153 16.06 31.72 2.16
C SER A 153 14.61 32.12 1.91
N MET A 154 14.27 32.39 0.65
CA MET A 154 12.87 32.35 0.20
C MET A 154 12.26 30.99 0.60
N ILE A 155 11.00 30.97 1.01
CA ILE A 155 10.35 29.76 1.52
C ILE A 155 9.88 28.92 0.34
N ILE A 156 10.06 27.61 0.41
CA ILE A 156 9.34 26.66 -0.44
C ILE A 156 8.39 25.91 0.48
N ASP A 157 7.11 26.21 0.36
CA ASP A 157 6.04 25.56 1.11
C ASP A 157 5.29 24.59 0.19
N TYR A 158 5.40 23.30 0.50
CA TYR A 158 4.77 22.23 -0.26
C TYR A 158 3.34 21.92 0.21
N SER A 159 2.85 22.60 1.25
CA SER A 159 1.51 22.36 1.80
C SER A 159 0.42 22.94 0.90
N ALA A 160 -0.76 22.30 0.92
CA ALA A 160 -1.94 22.83 0.25
C ALA A 160 -2.38 24.19 0.84
N ALA A 161 -2.04 24.45 2.10
CA ALA A 161 -2.44 25.65 2.83
C ALA A 161 -1.99 26.94 2.12
N LEU A 162 -0.83 26.92 1.43
CA LEU A 162 -0.33 28.06 0.66
C LEU A 162 -1.29 28.47 -0.46
N CYS A 163 -1.78 27.50 -1.23
CA CYS A 163 -2.71 27.74 -2.34
C CYS A 163 -4.09 28.11 -1.82
N GLU A 164 -4.51 27.47 -0.73
CA GLU A 164 -5.78 27.70 -0.05
C GLU A 164 -5.90 29.08 0.59
N LEU A 165 -4.82 29.87 0.71
CA LEU A 165 -4.93 31.28 1.12
C LEU A 165 -5.86 32.06 0.18
N CYS A 166 -5.76 31.79 -1.13
CA CYS A 166 -6.55 32.46 -2.17
C CYS A 166 -7.64 31.55 -2.74
N HIS A 167 -7.35 30.27 -2.92
CA HIS A 167 -8.29 29.27 -3.44
C HIS A 167 -9.23 28.73 -2.36
N GLN A 168 -9.76 29.65 -1.53
CA GLN A 168 -10.86 29.36 -0.62
C GLN A 168 -12.14 29.30 -1.44
N ILE A 169 -12.52 28.11 -1.88
CA ILE A 169 -13.80 27.86 -2.54
C ILE A 169 -14.90 28.33 -1.57
N GLY A 170 -15.52 29.46 -1.86
CA GLY A 170 -16.07 30.35 -0.85
C GLY A 170 -17.15 29.72 0.03
N SER A 171 -16.99 29.75 1.36
CA SER A 171 -18.03 29.47 2.39
C SER A 171 -18.82 28.14 2.32
N SER A 172 -18.65 27.32 1.30
CA SER A 172 -19.19 25.97 1.14
C SER A 172 -18.06 25.08 0.66
N HIS A 173 -17.14 24.84 1.57
CA HIS A 173 -16.34 23.66 1.86
C HIS A 173 -16.54 22.33 1.09
N ASP A 174 -17.43 22.19 0.12
CA ASP A 174 -17.97 20.88 -0.22
C ASP A 174 -17.26 20.14 -1.38
N ASN A 175 -16.40 20.78 -2.18
CA ASN A 175 -15.71 20.14 -3.32
C ASN A 175 -14.18 20.31 -3.33
N SER A 176 -13.61 20.60 -2.17
CA SER A 176 -12.21 20.99 -1.99
C SER A 176 -11.29 19.80 -1.73
N HIS A 177 -10.03 19.97 -2.12
CA HIS A 177 -8.94 19.01 -1.94
C HIS A 177 -8.87 18.36 -0.54
N TRP A 178 -9.14 19.10 0.55
CA TRP A 178 -9.07 18.57 1.91
C TRP A 178 -10.06 17.44 2.22
N GLN A 179 -11.11 17.28 1.40
CA GLN A 179 -12.04 16.16 1.50
C GLN A 179 -11.56 14.90 0.78
N SER A 180 -10.52 15.00 -0.05
CA SER A 180 -9.95 13.85 -0.74
C SER A 180 -8.98 13.10 0.16
N ALA A 181 -8.78 11.81 -0.14
CA ALA A 181 -7.74 11.00 0.51
C ALA A 181 -6.32 11.56 0.30
N HIS A 182 -6.08 12.31 -0.79
CA HIS A 182 -4.79 12.94 -1.06
C HIS A 182 -4.35 13.89 0.06
N ALA A 183 -5.29 14.60 0.69
CA ALA A 183 -4.98 15.50 1.79
C ALA A 183 -4.46 14.78 3.05
N GLN A 184 -4.75 13.47 3.18
CA GLN A 184 -4.33 12.64 4.31
C GLN A 184 -3.23 11.64 3.97
N SER A 185 -2.67 11.66 2.75
CA SER A 185 -1.76 10.63 2.27
C SER A 185 -0.56 10.35 3.19
N ILE A 186 0.08 11.38 3.78
CA ILE A 186 1.17 11.17 4.74
C ILE A 186 0.64 10.61 6.07
N THR A 187 -0.50 11.11 6.56
CA THR A 187 -1.14 10.61 7.78
C THR A 187 -1.44 9.12 7.66
N ASP A 188 -2.02 8.70 6.54
CA ASP A 188 -2.39 7.31 6.27
C ASP A 188 -1.15 6.42 6.12
N LEU A 189 -0.11 6.91 5.43
CA LEU A 189 1.16 6.19 5.31
C LEU A 189 1.80 5.95 6.68
N LEU A 190 1.91 6.99 7.51
CA LEU A 190 2.56 6.91 8.83
C LEU A 190 1.76 6.07 9.84
N ALA A 191 0.46 5.86 9.60
CA ALA A 191 -0.37 4.97 10.41
C ALA A 191 -0.18 3.48 10.06
N SER A 192 0.45 3.15 8.92
CA SER A 192 0.67 1.78 8.47
C SER A 192 1.91 1.14 9.10
N ASP A 193 1.78 -0.11 9.55
CA ASP A 193 2.92 -0.93 10.02
C ASP A 193 3.92 -1.28 8.89
N HIS A 194 3.55 -1.02 7.63
CA HIS A 194 4.36 -1.29 6.44
C HIS A 194 4.94 -0.01 5.80
N ALA A 195 4.89 1.13 6.49
CA ALA A 195 5.43 2.39 5.99
C ALA A 195 6.90 2.25 5.56
N ALA A 196 7.24 2.75 4.38
CA ALA A 196 8.60 2.73 3.83
C ALA A 196 8.86 3.94 2.92
N ASP A 197 10.14 4.36 2.80
CA ASP A 197 10.55 5.52 1.98
C ASP A 197 10.07 5.43 0.53
N ARG A 198 10.03 4.22 -0.05
CA ARG A 198 9.55 3.99 -1.42
C ARG A 198 8.12 4.50 -1.67
N CYS A 199 7.29 4.56 -0.63
CA CYS A 199 5.91 5.01 -0.73
C CYS A 199 5.80 6.53 -0.94
N LEU A 200 6.84 7.30 -0.57
CA LEU A 200 6.84 8.76 -0.63
C LEU A 200 6.76 9.31 -2.05
N SER A 201 7.11 8.50 -3.05
CA SER A 201 6.96 8.80 -4.48
C SER A 201 5.52 9.17 -4.88
N CYS A 202 4.54 8.60 -4.19
CA CYS A 202 3.11 8.86 -4.44
C CYS A 202 2.42 9.51 -3.24
N MET A 203 2.89 9.21 -2.03
CA MET A 203 2.20 9.59 -0.79
C MET A 203 2.63 10.95 -0.23
N SER A 204 3.64 11.60 -0.81
CA SER A 204 4.14 12.91 -0.36
C SER A 204 4.33 13.87 -1.52
N THR A 205 4.09 15.17 -1.30
CA THR A 205 4.33 16.18 -2.34
C THR A 205 5.79 16.22 -2.77
N GLN A 206 6.72 16.23 -1.80
CA GLN A 206 8.15 16.30 -2.09
C GLN A 206 8.61 15.10 -2.94
N GLY A 207 8.24 13.88 -2.54
CA GLY A 207 8.64 12.66 -3.24
C GLY A 207 8.00 12.54 -4.63
N ALA A 208 6.73 12.94 -4.79
CA ALA A 208 6.08 13.00 -6.10
C ALA A 208 6.73 14.02 -7.05
N LEU A 209 7.29 15.10 -6.50
CA LEU A 209 8.08 16.09 -7.25
C LEU A 209 9.56 15.69 -7.42
N GLY A 210 9.91 14.45 -7.09
CA GLY A 210 11.26 13.91 -7.27
C GLY A 210 12.31 14.45 -6.30
N GLN A 211 11.90 15.07 -5.18
CA GLN A 211 12.83 15.46 -4.12
C GLN A 211 13.35 14.23 -3.38
N ASP A 212 14.61 14.29 -2.96
CA ASP A 212 15.24 13.23 -2.16
C ASP A 212 14.75 13.32 -0.70
N VAL A 213 13.78 12.49 -0.36
CA VAL A 213 13.11 12.48 0.95
C VAL A 213 13.00 11.06 1.52
N SER A 214 12.92 10.99 2.85
CA SER A 214 12.71 9.76 3.64
C SER A 214 11.60 9.99 4.66
N LEU A 215 11.12 8.94 5.32
CA LEU A 215 10.09 9.07 6.37
C LEU A 215 10.53 9.95 7.55
N ASP A 216 11.84 10.13 7.76
CA ASP A 216 12.40 11.00 8.79
C ASP A 216 12.55 12.46 8.34
N THR A 217 12.25 12.78 7.08
CA THR A 217 12.29 14.15 6.57
C THR A 217 11.29 15.02 7.34
N PRO A 218 11.72 16.14 7.96
CA PRO A 218 10.80 17.03 8.64
C PRO A 218 9.82 17.68 7.64
N ASP A 219 8.61 17.95 8.12
CA ASP A 219 7.61 18.73 7.38
C ASP A 219 7.19 18.13 6.02
N LEU A 220 7.16 16.80 5.91
CA LEU A 220 6.60 16.12 4.74
C LEU A 220 5.13 16.52 4.54
N ALA A 221 4.84 17.22 3.46
CA ALA A 221 3.47 17.48 3.04
C ALA A 221 2.83 16.22 2.41
N SER A 222 1.56 15.95 2.77
CA SER A 222 0.65 15.13 1.97
C SER A 222 0.61 15.60 0.52
N VAL A 223 0.08 14.78 -0.38
CA VAL A 223 -0.16 15.18 -1.78
C VAL A 223 -0.94 16.49 -1.77
N SER A 224 -0.38 17.52 -2.39
CA SER A 224 -0.92 18.89 -2.39
C SER A 224 -1.14 19.39 -3.81
N CYS A 225 -1.62 20.62 -3.94
CA CYS A 225 -1.88 21.27 -5.22
C CYS A 225 -0.66 21.23 -6.15
N ALA A 226 0.55 21.39 -5.59
CA ALA A 226 1.79 21.48 -6.36
C ALA A 226 2.20 20.16 -7.05
N VAL A 227 1.66 19.02 -6.60
CA VAL A 227 1.88 17.71 -7.24
C VAL A 227 1.26 17.69 -8.64
N CYS A 228 0.05 18.26 -8.79
CA CYS A 228 -0.67 18.26 -10.05
C CYS A 228 -0.45 19.55 -10.85
N HIS A 229 -0.34 20.69 -10.15
CA HIS A 229 -0.19 22.01 -10.74
C HIS A 229 1.23 22.55 -10.58
N ASP A 230 1.80 23.08 -11.64
CA ASP A 230 3.08 23.79 -11.61
C ASP A 230 2.86 25.31 -11.58
N PRO A 231 3.09 25.99 -10.45
CA PRO A 231 2.88 27.43 -10.34
C PRO A 231 3.78 28.27 -11.27
N HIS A 232 4.85 27.68 -11.81
CA HIS A 232 5.82 28.32 -12.69
C HIS A 232 5.67 27.93 -14.16
N SER A 233 4.59 27.24 -14.55
CA SER A 233 4.42 26.79 -15.93
C SER A 233 2.98 26.93 -16.41
N HIS A 234 2.84 27.25 -17.69
CA HIS A 234 1.58 27.22 -18.44
C HIS A 234 1.68 26.26 -19.65
N THR A 235 2.58 25.27 -19.60
CA THR A 235 2.72 24.28 -20.68
C THR A 235 1.40 23.59 -21.01
N TYR A 236 0.64 23.23 -19.97
CA TYR A 236 -0.68 22.63 -20.09
C TYR A 236 -1.74 23.51 -19.42
N GLU A 237 -2.98 23.44 -19.92
CA GLU A 237 -4.10 24.22 -19.38
C GLU A 237 -4.27 23.97 -17.88
N ALA A 238 -4.74 24.99 -17.15
CA ALA A 238 -4.83 24.98 -15.69
C ALA A 238 -3.49 24.71 -14.97
N GLN A 239 -2.36 24.93 -15.66
CA GLN A 239 -1.01 24.72 -15.14
C GLN A 239 -0.73 23.27 -14.72
N LEU A 240 -1.37 22.29 -15.37
CA LEU A 240 -1.10 20.88 -15.08
C LEU A 240 0.34 20.50 -15.44
N ARG A 241 0.88 19.47 -14.75
CA ARG A 241 2.22 18.92 -15.04
C ARG A 241 2.26 17.97 -16.24
N TYR A 242 1.11 17.42 -16.62
CA TYR A 242 0.95 16.49 -17.75
C TYR A 242 -0.19 16.96 -18.65
N GLU A 243 -0.16 16.50 -19.91
CA GLU A 243 -1.10 16.95 -20.94
C GLU A 243 -2.53 16.47 -20.68
N ASN A 244 -2.67 15.28 -20.12
CA ASN A 244 -3.95 14.62 -19.87
C ASN A 244 -4.00 14.03 -18.46
N SER A 245 -5.22 13.85 -17.95
CA SER A 245 -5.43 13.35 -16.58
C SER A 245 -5.09 11.88 -16.43
N THR A 246 -5.18 11.06 -17.49
CA THR A 246 -4.77 9.65 -17.43
C THR A 246 -3.28 9.52 -17.13
N GLU A 247 -2.43 10.31 -17.79
CA GLU A 247 -0.99 10.34 -17.55
C GLU A 247 -0.64 10.95 -16.19
N LEU A 248 -1.32 12.04 -15.79
CA LEU A 248 -1.13 12.67 -14.49
C LEU A 248 -1.47 11.71 -13.33
N CYS A 249 -2.67 11.13 -13.36
CA CYS A 249 -3.12 10.19 -12.33
C CYS A 249 -2.28 8.91 -12.36
N GLY A 250 -1.92 8.44 -13.56
CA GLY A 250 -1.08 7.25 -13.78
C GLY A 250 0.34 7.34 -13.23
N GLN A 251 0.82 8.52 -12.83
CA GLN A 251 2.10 8.63 -12.11
C GLN A 251 2.06 7.92 -10.74
N CYS A 252 0.87 7.77 -10.16
CA CYS A 252 0.67 7.14 -8.85
C CYS A 252 -0.34 5.97 -8.89
N HIS A 253 -1.38 6.09 -9.73
CA HIS A 253 -2.52 5.18 -9.76
C HIS A 253 -2.39 4.16 -10.91
N SER A 254 -2.07 2.91 -10.57
CA SER A 254 -1.98 1.82 -11.57
C SER A 254 -3.32 1.48 -12.24
N GLN A 255 -4.45 1.97 -11.70
CA GLN A 255 -5.77 1.92 -12.33
C GLN A 255 -5.75 2.47 -13.77
N ALA A 256 -4.84 3.41 -14.07
CA ALA A 256 -4.68 3.97 -15.40
C ALA A 256 -4.36 2.91 -16.46
N GLU A 257 -3.61 1.85 -16.11
CA GLU A 257 -3.25 0.77 -17.03
C GLU A 257 -4.48 -0.06 -17.43
N LEU A 258 -5.38 -0.35 -16.48
CA LEU A 258 -6.62 -1.08 -16.77
C LEU A 258 -7.59 -0.21 -17.57
N PHE A 259 -7.65 1.08 -17.28
CA PHE A 259 -8.56 2.02 -17.96
C PHE A 259 -8.14 2.32 -19.40
N GLU A 260 -6.83 2.29 -19.73
CA GLU A 260 -6.27 2.74 -21.01
C GLU A 260 -6.94 2.10 -22.24
N ASP A 261 -7.32 0.82 -22.14
CA ASP A 261 -7.96 0.06 -23.22
C ASP A 261 -9.48 -0.01 -23.13
N SER A 262 -10.09 0.65 -22.16
CA SER A 262 -11.53 0.62 -21.95
C SER A 262 -12.32 1.28 -23.07
N ALA A 263 -13.62 0.99 -23.13
CA ALA A 263 -14.54 1.65 -24.05
C ALA A 263 -14.58 3.18 -23.85
N HIS A 264 -14.49 3.66 -22.60
CA HIS A 264 -14.49 5.09 -22.29
C HIS A 264 -13.18 5.76 -22.68
N SER A 265 -12.02 5.15 -22.40
CA SER A 265 -10.72 5.64 -22.86
C SER A 265 -10.67 5.74 -24.39
N LYS A 266 -11.14 4.69 -25.10
CA LYS A 266 -11.24 4.68 -26.57
C LYS A 266 -12.21 5.73 -27.13
N ALA A 267 -13.15 6.21 -26.32
CA ALA A 267 -14.03 7.33 -26.65
C ALA A 267 -13.43 8.71 -26.33
N GLY A 268 -12.20 8.76 -25.80
CA GLY A 268 -11.48 9.98 -25.46
C GLY A 268 -11.81 10.52 -24.07
N LEU A 269 -12.41 9.72 -23.19
CA LEU A 269 -12.58 10.09 -21.78
C LEU A 269 -11.29 9.79 -21.01
N GLU A 270 -11.09 10.56 -19.95
CA GLU A 270 -9.95 10.44 -19.04
C GLU A 270 -10.43 10.35 -17.59
N CYS A 271 -9.51 10.10 -16.64
CA CYS A 271 -9.83 9.98 -15.22
C CYS A 271 -10.65 11.16 -14.69
N ALA A 272 -10.25 12.40 -15.03
CA ALA A 272 -10.94 13.61 -14.60
C ALA A 272 -12.33 13.79 -15.23
N SER A 273 -12.66 13.04 -16.29
CA SER A 273 -14.00 13.07 -16.91
C SER A 273 -15.08 12.52 -15.97
N CYS A 274 -14.70 11.61 -15.07
CA CYS A 274 -15.61 11.04 -14.07
C CYS A 274 -15.28 11.52 -12.65
N HIS A 275 -14.00 11.45 -12.25
CA HIS A 275 -13.58 11.80 -10.90
C HIS A 275 -13.51 13.32 -10.67
N GLY A 276 -13.32 14.10 -11.74
CA GLY A 276 -13.15 15.54 -11.68
C GLY A 276 -14.41 16.34 -12.04
N GLN A 277 -15.54 15.69 -12.28
CA GLN A 277 -16.72 16.38 -12.78
C GLN A 277 -17.34 17.29 -11.71
N GLY A 278 -17.47 18.58 -12.03
CA GLY A 278 -18.12 19.58 -11.20
C GLY A 278 -18.24 20.90 -11.94
N SER A 279 -19.11 21.79 -11.46
CA SER A 279 -19.09 23.19 -11.88
C SER A 279 -19.23 24.10 -10.66
N HIS A 280 -18.56 25.25 -10.67
CA HIS A 280 -18.68 26.23 -9.61
C HIS A 280 -19.11 27.58 -10.19
N PHE A 281 -19.88 28.32 -9.40
CA PHE A 281 -20.31 29.66 -9.79
C PHE A 281 -19.40 30.70 -9.12
N ALA A 282 -18.38 31.16 -9.85
CA ALA A 282 -17.45 32.19 -9.38
C ALA A 282 -17.70 33.53 -10.08
N HIS A 283 -17.61 34.63 -9.34
CA HIS A 283 -17.64 36.00 -9.88
C HIS A 283 -18.84 36.36 -10.79
N GLY A 284 -19.99 35.71 -10.62
CA GLY A 284 -21.19 35.99 -11.42
C GLY A 284 -21.30 35.21 -12.73
N HIS A 285 -20.40 34.24 -12.95
CA HIS A 285 -20.41 33.34 -14.10
C HIS A 285 -20.15 31.89 -13.65
N GLU A 286 -20.72 30.93 -14.37
CA GLU A 286 -20.33 29.52 -14.22
C GLU A 286 -18.91 29.39 -14.75
N SER A 287 -17.99 28.97 -13.87
CA SER A 287 -16.63 28.60 -14.24
C SER A 287 -16.55 27.08 -14.13
N ALA A 288 -15.97 26.44 -15.15
CA ALA A 288 -15.65 25.02 -15.06
C ALA A 288 -14.61 24.87 -13.94
N THR A 289 -15.05 24.43 -12.77
CA THR A 289 -14.17 24.09 -11.66
C THR A 289 -14.33 22.61 -11.42
N ILE A 290 -13.23 21.90 -11.60
CA ILE A 290 -13.12 20.47 -11.37
C ILE A 290 -13.44 20.16 -9.91
N ASN A 291 -14.16 19.07 -9.67
CA ASN A 291 -14.36 18.53 -8.33
C ASN A 291 -13.04 17.95 -7.80
N HIS A 292 -12.45 18.56 -6.78
CA HIS A 292 -11.17 18.13 -6.21
C HIS A 292 -11.32 17.14 -5.05
N THR A 293 -12.54 16.64 -4.77
CA THR A 293 -12.70 15.45 -3.92
C THR A 293 -12.29 14.17 -4.64
N TRP A 294 -12.29 14.19 -5.98
CA TRP A 294 -12.01 13.05 -6.85
C TRP A 294 -12.99 11.88 -6.71
N GLY A 295 -14.08 12.07 -5.96
CA GLY A 295 -15.14 11.08 -5.82
C GLY A 295 -16.14 11.15 -6.97
N VAL A 296 -16.61 9.99 -7.43
CA VAL A 296 -17.74 9.87 -8.38
C VAL A 296 -19.10 9.93 -7.67
N TYR A 297 -19.10 9.77 -6.34
CA TYR A 297 -20.22 9.96 -5.42
C TYR A 297 -20.01 11.22 -4.58
N GLY A 298 -21.05 11.68 -3.89
CA GLY A 298 -20.92 12.79 -2.97
C GLY A 298 -20.52 14.09 -3.67
N MET A 299 -21.04 14.35 -4.88
CA MET A 299 -20.70 15.56 -5.62
C MET A 299 -21.52 16.76 -5.13
N TYR A 300 -20.82 17.83 -4.78
CA TYR A 300 -21.42 19.01 -4.19
C TYR A 300 -21.37 20.23 -5.12
N TYR A 301 -22.52 20.91 -5.23
CA TYR A 301 -22.83 22.03 -6.12
C TYR A 301 -22.49 21.84 -7.63
N PRO A 302 -23.42 22.17 -8.55
CA PRO A 302 -24.82 22.58 -8.32
C PRO A 302 -25.71 21.41 -7.87
N TYR A 303 -25.13 20.21 -7.73
CA TYR A 303 -25.89 18.97 -7.67
C TYR A 303 -26.35 18.55 -6.27
N ASN A 304 -25.56 18.84 -5.23
CA ASN A 304 -25.87 18.54 -3.82
C ASN A 304 -26.22 17.05 -3.60
N GLN A 305 -25.38 16.16 -4.12
CA GLN A 305 -25.55 14.71 -4.06
C GLN A 305 -24.87 14.13 -2.82
N THR A 306 -25.54 13.21 -2.12
CA THR A 306 -24.94 12.39 -1.05
C THR A 306 -24.46 11.04 -1.59
N GLU A 307 -23.63 10.29 -0.84
CA GLU A 307 -23.24 8.93 -1.21
C GLU A 307 -24.42 7.96 -1.37
N ALA A 308 -25.58 8.25 -0.75
CA ALA A 308 -26.77 7.42 -0.85
C ALA A 308 -27.57 7.63 -2.15
N GLU A 309 -27.19 8.60 -2.98
CA GLU A 309 -27.88 8.95 -4.22
C GLU A 309 -27.09 8.48 -5.44
N GLU A 310 -27.78 8.32 -6.58
CA GLU A 310 -27.19 7.87 -7.85
C GLU A 310 -26.08 8.82 -8.38
N PRO A 311 -24.91 8.30 -8.81
CA PRO A 311 -23.77 9.10 -9.26
C PRO A 311 -24.07 9.80 -10.57
N ILE A 312 -24.22 11.11 -10.52
CA ILE A 312 -24.70 11.91 -11.66
C ILE A 312 -23.63 12.24 -12.72
N VAL A 313 -22.39 11.78 -12.53
CA VAL A 313 -21.26 11.99 -13.46
C VAL A 313 -21.61 11.52 -14.88
N CYS A 314 -22.41 10.48 -14.99
CA CYS A 314 -22.79 9.89 -16.27
C CYS A 314 -23.69 10.80 -17.11
N SER A 315 -24.43 11.73 -16.49
CA SER A 315 -25.51 12.50 -17.13
C SER A 315 -25.05 13.46 -18.24
N THR A 316 -23.76 13.78 -18.29
CA THR A 316 -23.17 14.61 -19.35
C THR A 316 -23.16 13.89 -20.71
N CYS A 317 -23.06 12.56 -20.70
CA CYS A 317 -22.92 11.75 -21.92
C CYS A 317 -24.07 10.75 -22.11
N HIS A 318 -24.64 10.25 -21.02
CA HIS A 318 -25.65 9.19 -21.01
C HIS A 318 -26.96 9.64 -20.36
N THR A 319 -28.03 8.91 -20.65
CA THR A 319 -29.24 8.98 -19.81
C THR A 319 -28.88 8.46 -18.43
N GLN A 320 -28.95 9.33 -17.42
CA GLN A 320 -28.51 9.06 -16.06
C GLN A 320 -29.00 7.70 -15.51
N SER A 321 -30.31 7.45 -15.56
CA SER A 321 -30.92 6.22 -15.03
C SER A 321 -30.51 4.95 -15.77
N TRP A 322 -30.19 5.05 -17.06
CA TRP A 322 -29.67 3.91 -17.81
C TRP A 322 -28.22 3.64 -17.38
N ALA A 323 -27.39 4.69 -17.29
CA ALA A 323 -25.99 4.55 -16.95
C ALA A 323 -25.80 3.97 -15.55
N THR A 324 -26.55 4.45 -14.56
CA THR A 324 -26.50 3.92 -13.17
C THR A 324 -27.04 2.51 -13.08
N SER A 325 -28.06 2.17 -13.87
CA SER A 325 -28.51 0.78 -13.98
C SER A 325 -27.44 -0.13 -14.58
N GLN A 326 -26.67 0.33 -15.58
CA GLN A 326 -25.57 -0.47 -16.14
C GLN A 326 -24.39 -0.57 -15.18
N LEU A 327 -24.05 0.52 -14.49
CA LEU A 327 -23.03 0.53 -13.44
C LEU A 327 -23.34 -0.54 -12.38
N GLY A 328 -24.57 -0.56 -11.85
CA GLY A 328 -24.99 -1.59 -10.88
C GLY A 328 -24.87 -3.01 -11.42
N VAL A 329 -25.24 -3.25 -12.69
CA VAL A 329 -25.08 -4.57 -13.32
C VAL A 329 -23.61 -4.98 -13.39
N ILE A 330 -22.71 -4.06 -13.78
CA ILE A 330 -21.28 -4.33 -13.87
C ILE A 330 -20.73 -4.67 -12.48
N GLN A 331 -21.00 -3.82 -11.49
CA GLN A 331 -20.49 -3.98 -10.12
C GLN A 331 -21.02 -5.26 -9.44
N ASP A 332 -22.31 -5.57 -9.60
CA ASP A 332 -22.92 -6.79 -9.07
C ASP A 332 -22.30 -8.05 -9.71
N LEU A 333 -22.06 -8.03 -11.02
CA LEU A 333 -21.43 -9.14 -11.74
C LEU A 333 -19.98 -9.32 -11.30
N THR A 334 -19.20 -8.25 -11.22
CA THR A 334 -17.81 -8.29 -10.78
C THR A 334 -17.70 -8.81 -9.36
N THR A 335 -18.50 -8.28 -8.43
CA THR A 335 -18.50 -8.71 -7.02
C THR A 335 -18.91 -10.17 -6.88
N GLY A 336 -19.91 -10.61 -7.64
CA GLY A 336 -20.32 -12.02 -7.69
C GLY A 336 -19.22 -12.94 -8.23
N LEU A 337 -18.49 -12.51 -9.26
CA LEU A 337 -17.36 -13.26 -9.81
C LEU A 337 -16.18 -13.32 -8.83
N VAL A 338 -15.81 -12.20 -8.20
CA VAL A 338 -14.78 -12.16 -7.15
C VAL A 338 -15.11 -13.14 -6.03
N THR A 339 -16.36 -13.16 -5.57
CA THR A 339 -16.83 -14.10 -4.55
C THR A 339 -16.65 -15.55 -4.99
N ASN A 340 -17.11 -15.90 -6.19
CA ASN A 340 -17.00 -17.26 -6.74
C ASN A 340 -15.55 -17.71 -6.94
N VAL A 341 -14.69 -16.82 -7.47
CA VAL A 341 -13.25 -17.10 -7.64
C VAL A 341 -12.60 -17.33 -6.28
N THR A 342 -12.93 -16.51 -5.28
CA THR A 342 -12.41 -16.67 -3.91
C THR A 342 -12.81 -18.02 -3.32
N GLU A 343 -14.08 -18.42 -3.45
CA GLU A 343 -14.55 -19.73 -3.01
C GLU A 343 -13.81 -20.88 -3.73
N THR A 344 -13.58 -20.75 -5.03
CA THR A 344 -12.83 -21.75 -5.82
C THR A 344 -11.37 -21.86 -5.37
N ILE A 345 -10.73 -20.73 -5.04
CA ILE A 345 -9.37 -20.70 -4.49
C ILE A 345 -9.33 -21.40 -3.13
N ASP A 346 -10.31 -21.15 -2.27
CA ASP A 346 -10.39 -21.79 -0.95
C ASP A 346 -10.59 -23.32 -1.06
N ASP A 347 -11.43 -23.77 -2.00
CA ASP A 347 -11.62 -25.18 -2.30
C ASP A 347 -10.31 -25.83 -2.82
N ALA A 348 -9.59 -25.15 -3.72
CA ALA A 348 -8.29 -25.60 -4.21
C ALA A 348 -7.26 -25.74 -3.08
N LYS A 349 -7.14 -24.74 -2.20
CA LYS A 349 -6.27 -24.78 -1.02
C LYS A 349 -6.63 -25.93 -0.07
N ALA A 350 -7.92 -26.18 0.13
CA ALA A 350 -8.38 -27.30 0.94
C ALA A 350 -7.99 -28.65 0.30
N ALA A 351 -8.17 -28.80 -1.01
CA ALA A 351 -7.77 -29.99 -1.75
C ALA A 351 -6.26 -30.24 -1.65
N ILE A 352 -5.44 -29.21 -1.86
CA ILE A 352 -3.97 -29.23 -1.69
C ILE A 352 -3.60 -29.69 -0.29
N THR A 353 -4.20 -29.10 0.75
CA THR A 353 -3.92 -29.44 2.15
C THR A 353 -4.18 -30.93 2.43
N ILE A 354 -5.28 -31.47 1.91
CA ILE A 354 -5.63 -32.88 2.11
C ILE A 354 -4.71 -33.79 1.27
N ALA A 355 -4.41 -33.42 0.04
CA ALA A 355 -3.52 -34.17 -0.83
C ALA A 355 -2.10 -34.28 -0.22
N ASN A 356 -1.57 -33.19 0.32
CA ASN A 356 -0.27 -33.14 0.97
C ASN A 356 -0.16 -34.03 2.24
N GLN A 357 -1.30 -34.31 2.90
CA GLN A 357 -1.35 -35.26 4.02
C GLN A 357 -1.38 -36.74 3.59
N THR A 358 -1.52 -37.00 2.29
CA THR A 358 -1.64 -38.36 1.76
C THR A 358 -0.26 -38.98 1.54
N SER A 359 -0.06 -40.17 2.11
CA SER A 359 1.22 -40.88 2.01
C SER A 359 1.57 -41.20 0.56
N GLY A 360 2.78 -40.83 0.13
CA GLY A 360 3.27 -41.14 -1.22
C GLY A 360 2.72 -40.24 -2.32
N VAL A 361 2.08 -39.11 -1.99
CA VAL A 361 1.72 -38.08 -2.97
C VAL A 361 2.96 -37.51 -3.67
N ASP A 362 2.83 -37.18 -4.95
CA ASP A 362 3.91 -36.51 -5.69
C ASP A 362 3.95 -35.03 -5.30
N GLN A 363 4.99 -34.66 -4.55
CA GLN A 363 5.17 -33.30 -4.08
C GLN A 363 5.32 -32.30 -5.24
N THR A 364 5.80 -32.72 -6.40
CA THR A 364 5.94 -31.85 -7.57
C THR A 364 4.57 -31.36 -8.05
N GLU A 365 3.56 -32.24 -8.07
CA GLU A 365 2.20 -31.86 -8.46
C GLU A 365 1.52 -30.96 -7.43
N ILE A 366 1.87 -31.13 -6.15
CA ILE A 366 1.41 -30.25 -5.06
C ILE A 366 2.03 -28.86 -5.21
N ASP A 367 3.34 -28.77 -5.40
CA ASP A 367 4.04 -27.50 -5.58
C ASP A 367 3.53 -26.74 -6.83
N GLU A 368 3.22 -27.46 -7.91
CA GLU A 368 2.57 -26.88 -9.10
C GLU A 368 1.16 -26.35 -8.79
N ALA A 369 0.35 -27.09 -8.03
CA ALA A 369 -0.99 -26.64 -7.64
C ALA A 369 -0.95 -25.41 -6.72
N GLU A 370 0.01 -25.35 -5.79
CA GLU A 370 0.23 -24.18 -4.94
C GLU A 370 0.60 -22.94 -5.75
N ALA A 371 1.50 -23.07 -6.73
CA ALA A 371 1.86 -21.95 -7.62
C ALA A 371 0.68 -21.45 -8.47
N MET A 372 -0.23 -22.34 -8.88
CA MET A 372 -1.44 -21.97 -9.60
C MET A 372 -2.42 -21.20 -8.72
N VAL A 373 -2.53 -21.57 -7.44
CA VAL A 373 -3.33 -20.82 -6.44
C VAL A 373 -2.75 -19.43 -6.23
N GLU A 374 -1.43 -19.30 -6.02
CA GLU A 374 -0.77 -18.01 -5.85
C GLU A 374 -1.03 -17.09 -7.07
N ALA A 375 -0.90 -17.63 -8.29
CA ALA A 375 -1.22 -16.88 -9.50
C ALA A 375 -2.70 -16.47 -9.60
N ALA A 376 -3.63 -17.31 -9.12
CA ALA A 376 -5.05 -16.96 -9.08
C ALA A 376 -5.35 -15.83 -8.07
N GLU A 377 -4.67 -15.84 -6.91
CA GLU A 377 -4.77 -14.78 -5.91
C GLU A 377 -4.22 -13.45 -6.42
N ASP A 378 -3.11 -13.47 -7.17
CA ASP A 378 -2.56 -12.26 -7.78
C ASP A 378 -3.55 -11.58 -8.72
N TYR A 379 -4.29 -12.35 -9.53
CA TYR A 379 -5.35 -11.80 -10.38
C TYR A 379 -6.51 -11.20 -9.59
N LEU A 380 -6.87 -11.76 -8.42
CA LEU A 380 -7.86 -11.14 -7.53
C LEU A 380 -7.33 -9.82 -6.96
N HIS A 381 -6.07 -9.79 -6.53
CA HIS A 381 -5.43 -8.58 -6.03
C HIS A 381 -5.37 -7.48 -7.08
N ASP A 382 -5.17 -7.81 -8.37
CA ASP A 382 -5.20 -6.82 -9.45
C ASP A 382 -6.58 -6.14 -9.58
N VAL A 383 -7.67 -6.90 -9.43
CA VAL A 383 -9.04 -6.36 -9.47
C VAL A 383 -9.38 -5.57 -8.21
N ASP A 384 -8.95 -6.05 -7.04
CA ASP A 384 -9.13 -5.34 -5.76
C ASP A 384 -8.37 -4.01 -5.76
N ARG A 385 -7.12 -4.00 -6.25
CA ARG A 385 -6.31 -2.79 -6.41
C ARG A 385 -6.94 -1.80 -7.38
N ASP A 386 -7.65 -2.27 -8.39
CA ASP A 386 -8.36 -1.38 -9.31
C ASP A 386 -9.48 -0.60 -8.59
N GLY A 387 -10.22 -1.26 -7.69
CA GLY A 387 -11.20 -0.62 -6.81
C GLY A 387 -12.42 -0.02 -7.52
N SER A 388 -12.55 -0.15 -8.85
CA SER A 388 -13.71 0.34 -9.61
C SER A 388 -14.86 -0.67 -9.68
N GLU A 389 -14.68 -1.84 -9.04
CA GLU A 389 -15.60 -2.98 -9.13
C GLU A 389 -15.86 -3.38 -10.61
N GLY A 390 -14.81 -3.29 -11.43
CA GLY A 390 -14.81 -3.63 -12.85
C GLY A 390 -15.37 -2.56 -13.77
N PHE A 391 -15.71 -1.37 -13.27
CA PHE A 391 -16.23 -0.30 -14.12
C PHE A 391 -15.17 0.29 -15.07
N HIS A 392 -13.90 0.37 -14.65
CA HIS A 392 -12.84 0.92 -15.49
C HIS A 392 -12.69 0.16 -16.81
N ASP A 393 -12.74 -1.17 -16.80
CA ASP A 393 -12.83 -2.01 -18.01
C ASP A 393 -13.55 -3.34 -17.70
N PRO A 394 -14.88 -3.42 -17.90
CA PRO A 394 -15.67 -4.60 -17.54
C PRO A 394 -15.25 -5.87 -18.28
N GLU A 395 -14.90 -5.74 -19.56
CA GLU A 395 -14.47 -6.86 -20.38
C GLU A 395 -13.12 -7.41 -19.93
N GLN A 396 -12.15 -6.54 -19.66
CA GLN A 396 -10.83 -6.94 -19.18
C GLN A 396 -10.89 -7.48 -17.74
N THR A 397 -11.68 -6.87 -16.84
CA THR A 397 -11.91 -7.39 -15.49
C THR A 397 -12.53 -8.79 -15.54
N PHE A 398 -13.51 -9.01 -16.41
CA PHE A 398 -14.08 -10.36 -16.61
C PHE A 398 -13.03 -11.37 -17.08
N ALA A 399 -12.16 -10.98 -18.03
CA ALA A 399 -11.10 -11.85 -18.53
C ALA A 399 -10.08 -12.22 -17.44
N ILE A 400 -9.71 -11.26 -16.58
CA ILE A 400 -8.84 -11.46 -15.42
C ILE A 400 -9.47 -12.45 -14.45
N LEU A 401 -10.71 -12.21 -14.01
CA LEU A 401 -11.42 -13.08 -13.06
C LEU A 401 -11.68 -14.48 -13.64
N SER A 402 -11.98 -14.59 -14.93
CA SER A 402 -12.13 -15.89 -15.59
C SER A 402 -10.80 -16.66 -15.63
N THR A 403 -9.67 -15.98 -15.76
CA THR A 403 -8.34 -16.62 -15.73
C THR A 403 -8.03 -17.11 -14.32
N ALA A 404 -8.31 -16.30 -13.29
CA ALA A 404 -8.17 -16.69 -11.90
C ALA A 404 -9.03 -17.92 -11.56
N ALA A 405 -10.30 -17.92 -11.98
CA ALA A 405 -11.21 -19.06 -11.78
C ALA A 405 -10.67 -20.37 -12.39
N HIS A 406 -10.15 -20.30 -13.62
CA HIS A 406 -9.58 -21.46 -14.28
C HIS A 406 -8.33 -21.97 -13.58
N LEU A 407 -7.40 -21.08 -13.18
CA LEU A 407 -6.21 -21.46 -12.44
C LEU A 407 -6.56 -22.15 -11.13
N ALA A 408 -7.52 -21.59 -10.37
CA ALA A 408 -7.97 -22.19 -9.11
C ALA A 408 -8.63 -23.56 -9.33
N SER A 409 -9.51 -23.69 -10.33
CA SER A 409 -10.16 -24.96 -10.66
C SER A 409 -9.16 -26.03 -11.10
N ASP A 410 -8.18 -25.66 -11.93
CA ASP A 410 -7.15 -26.58 -12.40
C ASP A 410 -6.21 -26.99 -11.24
N ALA A 411 -5.92 -26.08 -10.30
CA ALA A 411 -5.16 -26.38 -9.10
C ALA A 411 -5.88 -27.39 -8.20
N GLU A 412 -7.19 -27.20 -7.98
CA GLU A 412 -8.03 -28.14 -7.24
C GLU A 412 -8.00 -29.52 -7.92
N SER A 413 -8.28 -29.58 -9.22
CA SER A 413 -8.29 -30.83 -9.99
C SER A 413 -6.94 -31.54 -9.91
N LYS A 414 -5.83 -30.81 -10.02
CA LYS A 414 -4.47 -31.34 -9.93
C LYS A 414 -4.20 -31.95 -8.55
N ALA A 415 -4.53 -31.25 -7.47
CA ALA A 415 -4.35 -31.76 -6.11
C ALA A 415 -5.20 -33.02 -5.85
N LEU A 416 -6.45 -33.03 -6.33
CA LEU A 416 -7.34 -34.19 -6.22
C LEU A 416 -6.81 -35.39 -7.02
N GLN A 417 -6.23 -35.16 -8.20
CA GLN A 417 -5.63 -36.20 -9.03
C GLN A 417 -4.37 -36.78 -8.38
N ALA A 418 -3.45 -35.94 -7.91
CA ALA A 418 -2.24 -36.35 -7.19
C ALA A 418 -2.57 -37.27 -6.00
N ARG A 419 -3.60 -36.89 -5.23
CA ARG A 419 -4.12 -37.71 -4.12
C ARG A 419 -4.68 -39.05 -4.59
N SER A 420 -5.47 -39.04 -5.66
CA SER A 420 -6.07 -40.25 -6.23
C SER A 420 -4.98 -41.25 -6.65
N ASP A 421 -3.92 -40.78 -7.29
CA ASP A 421 -2.83 -41.61 -7.79
C ASP A 421 -1.97 -42.21 -6.65
N ALA A 422 -1.76 -41.44 -5.58
CA ALA A 422 -1.12 -41.92 -4.36
C ALA A 422 -1.92 -43.06 -3.69
N LEU A 423 -3.23 -42.86 -3.53
CA LEU A 423 -4.13 -43.86 -2.93
C LEU A 423 -4.24 -45.14 -3.79
N ALA A 424 -4.22 -45.01 -5.12
CA ALA A 424 -4.20 -46.14 -6.03
C ALA A 424 -2.90 -46.97 -5.89
N SER A 425 -1.76 -46.28 -5.72
CA SER A 425 -0.47 -46.92 -5.48
C SER A 425 -0.42 -47.62 -4.12
N GLU A 426 -0.97 -47.00 -3.07
CA GLU A 426 -1.11 -47.61 -1.75
C GLU A 426 -2.00 -48.86 -1.80
N THR A 427 -3.15 -48.79 -2.47
CA THR A 427 -4.05 -49.95 -2.66
C THR A 427 -3.33 -51.11 -3.31
N THR A 428 -2.57 -50.86 -4.39
CA THR A 428 -1.78 -51.88 -5.08
C THR A 428 -0.73 -52.52 -4.16
N SER A 429 -0.09 -51.72 -3.30
CA SER A 429 0.88 -52.20 -2.31
C SER A 429 0.22 -53.09 -1.25
N LEU A 430 -0.94 -52.69 -0.73
CA LEU A 430 -1.68 -53.51 0.24
C LEU A 430 -2.15 -54.83 -0.38
N GLU A 431 -2.64 -54.82 -1.62
CA GLU A 431 -3.03 -56.04 -2.33
C GLU A 431 -1.86 -57.02 -2.45
N ALA A 432 -0.66 -56.53 -2.79
CA ALA A 432 0.54 -57.35 -2.84
C ALA A 432 0.93 -57.94 -1.47
N GLN A 433 0.77 -57.16 -0.39
CA GLN A 433 1.02 -57.62 0.98
C GLN A 433 0.02 -58.71 1.39
N VAL A 434 -1.26 -58.56 1.05
CA VAL A 434 -2.28 -59.57 1.30
C VAL A 434 -1.93 -60.88 0.59
N SER A 435 -1.59 -60.84 -0.70
CA SER A 435 -1.17 -62.05 -1.43
C SER A 435 0.09 -62.71 -0.84
N SER A 436 1.03 -61.91 -0.34
CA SER A 436 2.21 -62.43 0.36
C SER A 436 1.83 -63.13 1.67
N LEU A 437 0.94 -62.53 2.46
CA LEU A 437 0.45 -63.09 3.72
C LEU A 437 -0.34 -64.38 3.48
N GLU A 438 -1.19 -64.44 2.45
CA GLU A 438 -1.91 -65.65 2.05
C GLU A 438 -0.94 -66.80 1.74
N THR A 439 0.14 -66.52 0.99
CA THR A 439 1.17 -67.52 0.70
C THR A 439 1.87 -68.01 1.97
N GLN A 440 2.14 -67.12 2.92
CA GLN A 440 2.74 -67.49 4.21
C GLN A 440 1.81 -68.37 5.04
N VAL A 441 0.51 -68.07 5.06
CA VAL A 441 -0.50 -68.89 5.75
C VAL A 441 -0.51 -70.30 5.17
N THR A 442 -0.57 -70.46 3.85
CA THR A 442 -0.53 -71.79 3.21
C THR A 442 0.75 -72.55 3.57
N SER A 443 1.91 -71.88 3.56
CA SER A 443 3.17 -72.53 3.96
C SER A 443 3.16 -72.98 5.42
N LEU A 444 2.54 -72.22 6.32
CA LEU A 444 2.43 -72.58 7.74
C LEU A 444 1.45 -73.74 7.95
N GLU A 445 0.37 -73.80 7.17
CA GLU A 445 -0.56 -74.92 7.16
C GLU A 445 0.16 -76.22 6.72
N ASP A 446 0.94 -76.18 5.64
CA ASP A 446 1.74 -77.32 5.16
C ASP A 446 2.75 -77.82 6.21
N GLN A 447 3.42 -76.90 6.91
CA GLN A 447 4.32 -77.23 8.02
C GLN A 447 3.57 -77.89 9.16
N THR A 448 2.37 -77.41 9.49
CA THR A 448 1.54 -77.98 10.56
C THR A 448 1.11 -79.40 10.22
N THR A 449 0.68 -79.66 8.99
CA THR A 449 0.35 -81.01 8.52
C THR A 449 1.56 -81.94 8.56
N THR A 450 2.73 -81.45 8.18
CA THR A 450 3.99 -82.23 8.26
C THR A 450 4.32 -82.59 9.71
N LEU A 451 4.28 -81.61 10.62
CA LEU A 451 4.53 -81.83 12.04
C LEU A 451 3.53 -82.82 12.66
N GLN A 452 2.26 -82.78 12.26
CA GLN A 452 1.27 -83.77 12.69
C GLN A 452 1.65 -85.18 12.24
N SER A 453 2.07 -85.36 10.99
CA SER A 453 2.53 -86.66 10.49
C SER A 453 3.80 -87.16 11.19
N ASP A 454 4.72 -86.26 11.53
CA ASP A 454 5.92 -86.60 12.31
C ASP A 454 5.55 -87.04 13.74
N ILE A 455 4.58 -86.39 14.38
CA ILE A 455 4.06 -86.79 15.69
C ILE A 455 3.47 -88.20 15.62
N GLU A 456 2.58 -88.48 14.67
CA GLU A 456 1.99 -89.82 14.49
C GLU A 456 3.08 -90.89 14.28
N THR A 457 4.11 -90.55 13.49
CA THR A 457 5.26 -91.44 13.25
C THR A 457 6.07 -91.69 14.51
N LEU A 458 6.29 -90.66 15.33
CA LEU A 458 7.00 -90.78 16.59
C LEU A 458 6.20 -91.58 17.62
N GLU A 459 4.88 -91.38 17.71
CA GLU A 459 3.98 -92.17 18.55
C GLU A 459 4.04 -93.66 18.18
N ALA A 460 3.97 -94.00 16.90
CA ALA A 460 4.11 -95.38 16.44
C ALA A 460 5.46 -96.00 16.82
N LYS A 461 6.56 -95.23 16.71
CA LYS A 461 7.89 -95.69 17.14
C LYS A 461 7.98 -95.89 18.67
N ILE A 462 7.30 -95.06 19.45
CA ILE A 462 7.22 -95.21 20.91
C ILE A 462 6.47 -96.51 21.24
N ASP A 463 5.32 -96.76 20.62
CA ASP A 463 4.55 -98.00 20.81
C ASP A 463 5.38 -99.25 20.45
N ASP A 464 6.10 -99.21 19.32
CA ASP A 464 7.02 -100.28 18.92
C ASP A 464 8.12 -100.50 19.97
N LEU A 465 8.73 -99.43 20.49
CA LEU A 465 9.75 -99.51 21.54
C LEU A 465 9.20 -100.02 22.87
N GLU A 466 7.98 -99.67 23.25
CA GLU A 466 7.31 -100.20 24.45
C GLU A 466 7.00 -101.69 24.29
N SER A 467 6.57 -102.13 23.10
CA SER A 467 6.37 -103.56 22.80
C SER A 467 7.68 -104.36 22.80
N ALA A 468 8.77 -103.75 22.32
CA ALA A 468 10.11 -104.33 22.40
C ALA A 468 10.61 -104.39 23.86
N SER A 469 10.38 -103.34 24.65
CA SER A 469 10.72 -103.29 26.08
C SER A 469 9.98 -104.37 26.90
N THR A 470 8.70 -104.60 26.63
CA THR A 470 7.90 -105.65 27.28
C THR A 470 8.26 -107.07 26.84
N THR A 471 9.00 -107.24 25.74
CA THR A 471 9.59 -108.53 25.31
C THR A 471 11.02 -108.75 25.82
N VAL A 472 11.71 -107.73 26.34
CA VAL A 472 13.03 -107.87 27.01
C VAL A 472 13.03 -108.83 28.21
N PRO A 473 11.97 -108.99 29.04
CA PRO A 473 11.94 -110.01 30.09
C PRO A 473 12.05 -111.45 29.55
N TYR A 474 11.67 -111.69 28.30
CA TYR A 474 11.73 -113.02 27.68
C TYR A 474 13.09 -113.31 27.03
N LEU A 475 13.86 -112.29 26.64
CA LEU A 475 15.21 -112.48 26.09
C LEU A 475 16.25 -112.74 27.20
N TYR A 476 16.06 -112.17 28.40
CA TYR A 476 16.88 -112.53 29.58
C TYR A 476 16.43 -113.83 30.26
N GLY A 477 15.19 -114.29 30.04
CA GLY A 477 14.71 -115.60 30.50
C GLY A 477 15.39 -116.80 29.80
N GLY A 478 15.84 -116.62 28.55
CA GLY A 478 16.52 -117.68 27.78
C GLY A 478 18.04 -117.74 27.95
N ILE A 479 18.70 -116.60 28.18
CA ILE A 479 20.18 -116.53 28.28
C ILE A 479 20.67 -116.72 29.73
N GLY A 480 19.83 -116.46 30.74
CA GLY A 480 20.14 -116.74 32.15
C GLY A 480 20.25 -118.24 32.49
N ILE A 481 19.54 -119.10 31.77
CA ILE A 481 19.54 -120.55 32.05
C ILE A 481 20.72 -121.26 31.37
N ALA A 482 21.20 -120.78 30.22
CA ALA A 482 22.34 -121.38 29.51
C ALA A 482 23.70 -121.02 30.13
N LEU A 483 23.88 -119.80 30.65
CA LEU A 483 25.14 -119.38 31.31
C LEU A 483 25.23 -119.82 32.79
N GLY A 484 24.09 -120.01 33.48
CA GLY A 484 24.05 -120.55 34.84
C GLY A 484 24.50 -122.02 34.94
N PHE A 485 24.19 -122.84 33.94
CA PHE A 485 24.63 -124.25 33.90
C PHE A 485 26.10 -124.42 33.49
N ALA A 486 26.65 -123.53 32.65
CA ALA A 486 28.05 -123.59 32.24
C ALA A 486 29.03 -123.15 33.35
N VAL A 487 28.64 -122.18 34.19
CA VAL A 487 29.46 -121.72 35.33
C VAL A 487 29.32 -122.65 36.55
N GLY A 488 28.15 -123.27 36.76
CA GLY A 488 27.94 -124.26 37.82
C GLY A 488 28.72 -125.58 37.62
N ALA A 489 28.90 -126.02 36.37
CA ALA A 489 29.67 -127.23 36.05
C ALA A 489 31.20 -127.02 36.13
N ALA A 490 31.70 -125.80 35.91
CA ALA A 490 33.12 -125.47 36.04
C ALA A 490 33.59 -125.36 37.51
N ILE A 491 32.71 -124.95 38.43
CA ILE A 491 33.03 -124.81 39.86
C ILE A 491 33.01 -126.15 40.60
N VAL A 492 32.18 -127.12 40.20
CA VAL A 492 32.18 -128.48 40.78
C VAL A 492 33.36 -129.33 40.27
N PHE A 493 33.89 -129.05 39.08
CA PHE A 493 35.07 -129.74 38.55
C PHE A 493 36.40 -129.25 39.18
N PHE A 494 36.49 -127.98 39.58
CA PHE A 494 37.72 -127.42 40.19
C PHE A 494 37.84 -127.62 41.72
N VAL A 495 36.77 -128.00 42.43
CA VAL A 495 36.80 -128.22 43.90
C VAL A 495 37.14 -129.67 44.30
N ARG A 496 37.32 -130.62 43.35
CA ARG A 496 37.55 -132.05 43.68
C ARG A 496 38.87 -132.68 43.23
N ARG A 497 39.85 -131.95 42.67
CA ARG A 497 41.21 -132.46 42.44
C ARG A 497 42.30 -131.38 42.60
N GLY A 498 42.57 -131.07 43.86
CA GLY A 498 43.87 -130.63 44.37
C GLY A 498 44.19 -131.44 45.62
N LYS A 499 44.68 -132.67 45.43
CA LYS A 499 45.44 -133.45 46.44
C LYS A 499 46.80 -132.76 46.69
N PRO A 500 47.60 -133.11 47.72
CA PRO A 500 47.45 -134.21 48.68
C PRO A 500 47.14 -133.79 50.12
#